data_AF-A0A9X5BDQ1-F1
#
_entry.id   AF-A0A9X5BDQ1-F1
#
_cell.length_a   1.000
_cell.length_b   1.000
_cell.length_c   1.000
_cell.angle_alpha   90.00
_cell.angle_beta   90.00
_cell.angle_gamma   90.00
#
_symmetry.space_group_name_H-M   'P 1'
#
loop_
_entity.id
_entity.type
_entity.pdbx_description
1 polymer ?
#
loop_
_entity_poly.entity_id
_entity_poly.type
_entity_poly.pdbx_seq_one_letter_code
_entity_poly.pdbx_strand_id
1 'polypeptide(L)'
;MKFVKRISLFFIYPISMFSLGFASNMALMEYFYPGRENKNIQMKAVADEASEKMPAGENAGDLTEDSARESIAGDGETIGGAIGNSMGGTVGQSAEETMEVSLRDEPIVTANTQYVILKYNAVTEETVEDEEAAPDKFMGLNRDKLVREIQEYNQNPSLTDLEEGFSFMELVSFSPARVVVRKSYEPPVWEDGFFLINENHYVVVYDKSLSNIFMNTDILVENLPESLQKEILSMKYVESEKELYNFLESYSS
;
A
#
# COMPACT_ATOMS: atom_id res chain seq x y z
N MET A 1 52.40 -10.00 37.77
CA MET A 1 51.40 -9.56 36.77
C MET A 1 52.06 -9.75 35.40
N LYS A 2 51.94 -10.84 34.64
CA LYS A 2 50.80 -11.63 34.13
C LYS A 2 49.81 -10.83 33.26
N PHE A 3 49.71 -11.27 31.99
CA PHE A 3 48.82 -10.85 30.88
C PHE A 3 49.16 -9.45 30.33
N VAL A 4 49.50 -9.22 29.05
CA VAL A 4 48.76 -9.52 27.81
C VAL A 4 49.74 -9.40 26.62
N LYS A 5 50.02 -10.47 25.85
CA LYS A 5 50.68 -10.36 24.52
C LYS A 5 50.28 -11.48 23.54
N ARG A 6 49.04 -11.95 23.59
CA ARG A 6 48.47 -12.85 22.57
C ARG A 6 46.98 -12.59 22.41
N ILE A 7 46.63 -11.36 22.00
CA ILE A 7 45.31 -11.17 21.40
C ILE A 7 45.39 -11.85 20.03
N SER A 8 44.61 -12.90 19.85
CA SER A 8 44.64 -13.73 18.65
C SER A 8 44.23 -12.88 17.44
N LEU A 9 44.98 -12.96 16.34
CA LEU A 9 44.65 -12.32 15.06
C LEU A 9 43.20 -12.66 14.62
N PHE A 10 42.72 -13.86 15.02
CA PHE A 10 41.35 -14.33 14.80
C PHE A 10 40.25 -13.50 15.48
N PHE A 11 40.57 -12.71 16.51
CA PHE A 11 39.60 -11.80 17.14
C PHE A 11 39.68 -10.39 16.58
N ILE A 12 40.85 -9.94 16.14
CA ILE A 12 41.02 -8.59 15.57
C ILE A 12 40.37 -8.50 14.19
N TYR A 13 40.56 -9.52 13.35
CA TYR A 13 40.01 -9.55 11.99
C TYR A 13 38.48 -9.41 11.95
N PRO A 14 37.67 -10.21 12.68
CA PRO A 14 36.22 -10.06 12.65
C PRO A 14 35.74 -8.73 13.22
N ILE A 15 36.40 -8.19 14.26
CA ILE A 15 36.03 -6.88 14.83
C ILE A 15 36.34 -5.76 13.83
N SER A 16 37.47 -5.83 13.15
CA SER A 16 37.84 -4.85 12.12
C SER A 16 36.92 -4.92 10.90
N MET A 17 36.57 -6.12 10.42
CA MET A 17 35.64 -6.33 9.31
C MET A 17 34.22 -5.90 9.66
N PHE A 18 33.77 -6.18 10.89
CA PHE A 18 32.48 -5.72 11.39
C PHE A 18 32.42 -4.20 11.45
N SER A 19 33.49 -3.55 11.93
CA SER A 19 33.56 -2.08 12.00
C SER A 19 33.56 -1.44 10.61
N LEU A 20 34.30 -2.02 9.65
CA LEU A 20 34.30 -1.57 8.26
C LEU A 20 32.93 -1.76 7.60
N GLY A 21 32.32 -2.94 7.76
CA GLY A 21 31.01 -3.24 7.21
C GLY A 21 29.92 -2.32 7.77
N PHE A 22 29.96 -2.03 9.08
CA PHE A 22 29.05 -1.09 9.72
C PHE A 22 29.20 0.33 9.18
N ALA A 23 30.43 0.82 9.02
CA ALA A 23 30.69 2.15 8.46
C ALA A 23 30.25 2.26 6.99
N SER A 24 30.54 1.24 6.17
CA SER A 24 30.08 1.18 4.79
C SER A 24 28.56 1.14 4.70
N ASN A 25 27.89 0.35 5.54
CA ASN A 25 26.42 0.30 5.61
C ASN A 25 25.84 1.67 6.02
N MET A 26 26.40 2.32 7.04
CA MET A 26 25.96 3.65 7.47
C MET A 26 26.07 4.69 6.35
N ALA A 27 27.18 4.69 5.60
CA ALA A 27 27.34 5.57 4.44
C ALA A 27 26.38 5.23 3.29
N LEU A 28 26.11 3.94 3.07
CA LEU A 28 25.14 3.48 2.06
C LEU A 28 23.72 3.95 2.41
N MET A 29 23.35 3.87 3.69
CA MET A 29 22.05 4.34 4.18
C MET A 29 21.88 5.85 3.99
N GLU A 30 22.95 6.63 4.13
CA GLU A 30 22.93 8.08 3.87
C GLU A 30 22.81 8.40 2.37
N TYR A 31 23.47 7.63 1.50
CA TYR A 31 23.45 7.83 0.04
C TYR A 31 22.12 7.39 -0.61
N PHE A 32 21.61 6.21 -0.26
CA PHE A 32 20.39 5.66 -0.88
C PHE A 32 19.11 6.11 -0.17
N TYR A 33 19.18 6.54 1.09
CA TYR A 33 18.02 6.97 1.88
C TYR A 33 18.26 8.30 2.62
N PRO A 34 18.55 9.40 1.91
CA PRO A 34 18.74 10.71 2.52
C PRO A 34 17.44 11.20 3.19
N GLY A 35 17.53 11.61 4.47
CA GLY A 35 16.39 12.19 5.22
C GLY A 35 15.80 11.30 6.32
N ARG A 36 16.34 10.10 6.57
CA ARG A 36 15.93 9.23 7.69
C ARG A 36 16.64 9.63 9.00
N GLU A 37 16.37 10.83 9.50
CA GLU A 37 16.85 11.27 10.80
C GLU A 37 16.07 10.60 11.95
N ASN A 38 16.79 10.20 12.99
CA ASN A 38 16.37 9.30 14.07
C ASN A 38 15.26 9.87 14.98
N LYS A 39 14.01 9.41 14.81
CA LYS A 39 12.95 9.55 15.84
C LYS A 39 12.82 8.36 16.81
N ASN A 40 13.60 7.30 16.66
CA ASN A 40 13.40 6.06 17.42
C ASN A 40 14.38 5.79 18.57
N ILE A 41 15.22 6.76 18.96
CA ILE A 41 16.06 6.63 20.16
C ILE A 41 15.34 7.14 21.43
N GLN A 42 14.31 7.99 21.31
CA GLN A 42 13.58 8.49 22.49
C GLN A 42 12.43 7.60 22.98
N MET A 43 11.96 6.61 22.22
CA MET A 43 10.81 5.79 22.65
C MET A 43 11.19 4.58 23.51
N LYS A 44 12.48 4.18 23.54
CA LYS A 44 12.95 3.07 24.39
C LYS A 44 13.43 3.52 25.78
N ALA A 45 13.71 4.82 25.98
CA ALA A 45 14.11 5.36 27.28
C ALA A 45 12.92 5.63 28.23
N VAL A 46 11.69 5.77 27.70
CA VAL A 46 10.49 6.06 28.51
C VAL A 46 9.75 4.78 28.97
N ALA A 47 10.01 3.64 28.33
CA ALA A 47 9.35 2.37 28.67
C ALA A 47 10.01 1.64 29.86
N ASP A 48 11.32 1.83 30.08
CA ASP A 48 12.05 1.13 31.15
C ASP A 48 12.00 1.88 32.50
N GLU A 49 11.61 3.16 32.55
CA GLU A 49 11.46 3.90 33.82
C GLU A 49 10.09 3.73 34.50
N ALA A 50 9.10 3.12 33.82
CA ALA A 50 7.75 2.96 34.37
C ALA A 50 7.51 1.63 35.12
N SER A 51 8.50 0.70 35.15
CA SER A 51 8.32 -0.63 35.73
C SER A 51 8.89 -0.81 37.15
N GLU A 52 9.51 0.20 37.76
CA GLU A 52 10.12 0.06 39.09
C GLU A 52 9.58 1.09 40.08
N LYS A 53 8.36 0.87 40.59
CA LYS A 53 7.94 1.24 41.96
C LYS A 53 6.51 0.74 42.24
N MET A 54 6.42 -0.44 42.84
CA MET A 54 5.37 -0.71 43.83
C MET A 54 5.98 -0.54 45.21
N PRO A 55 5.22 -0.01 46.18
CA PRO A 55 5.12 -0.73 47.44
C PRO A 55 3.67 -1.14 47.72
N ALA A 56 3.58 -2.32 48.33
CA ALA A 56 2.38 -3.03 48.67
C ALA A 56 1.67 -2.47 49.92
N GLY A 57 0.33 -2.61 49.91
CA GLY A 57 -0.50 -3.04 51.03
C GLY A 57 -0.91 -2.01 52.08
N GLU A 58 -2.23 -1.76 52.22
CA GLU A 58 -2.99 -2.15 53.43
C GLU A 58 -4.51 -1.99 53.23
N ASN A 59 -5.26 -2.75 54.02
CA ASN A 59 -6.70 -3.02 53.95
C ASN A 59 -7.54 -2.03 54.79
N ALA A 60 -8.87 -2.21 54.72
CA ALA A 60 -9.97 -1.60 55.48
C ALA A 60 -10.46 -0.24 54.91
N GLY A 61 -11.75 0.05 54.73
CA GLY A 61 -13.00 -0.57 55.17
C GLY A 61 -14.03 0.56 55.31
N ASP A 62 -15.31 0.21 55.15
CA ASP A 62 -16.50 0.92 55.68
C ASP A 62 -17.28 1.93 54.79
N LEU A 63 -18.53 1.50 54.49
CA LEU A 63 -19.87 2.14 54.45
C LEU A 63 -19.97 3.69 54.38
N THR A 64 -20.91 4.37 53.71
CA THR A 64 -22.38 4.23 53.60
C THR A 64 -22.98 5.09 52.46
N GLU A 65 -24.13 4.63 51.92
CA GLU A 65 -25.39 5.34 51.52
C GLU A 65 -25.37 6.82 51.05
N ASP A 66 -26.04 7.14 49.92
CA ASP A 66 -27.43 7.64 49.90
C ASP A 66 -27.98 7.83 48.45
N SER A 67 -29.30 7.73 48.37
CA SER A 67 -30.35 7.83 47.33
C SER A 67 -30.38 9.17 46.53
N ALA A 68 -31.24 9.50 45.55
CA ALA A 68 -32.47 9.01 44.89
C ALA A 68 -32.54 9.74 43.49
N ARG A 69 -33.05 9.17 42.38
CA ARG A 69 -34.41 9.34 41.76
C ARG A 69 -35.12 10.69 42.06
N GLU A 70 -35.65 11.47 41.11
CA GLU A 70 -36.86 11.29 40.25
C GLU A 70 -36.89 12.40 39.16
N SER A 71 -37.23 12.15 37.87
CA SER A 71 -38.55 12.32 37.19
C SER A 71 -39.32 13.63 37.49
N ILE A 72 -39.91 14.35 36.52
CA ILE A 72 -41.22 14.08 35.88
C ILE A 72 -41.52 15.09 34.73
N ALA A 73 -42.29 14.60 33.74
CA ALA A 73 -43.30 15.19 32.80
C ALA A 73 -43.35 16.72 32.53
N GLY A 74 -43.71 17.24 31.34
CA GLY A 74 -44.72 16.78 30.38
C GLY A 74 -46.01 17.59 30.58
N ASP A 75 -46.43 18.37 29.58
CA ASP A 75 -47.84 18.74 29.30
C ASP A 75 -47.92 19.59 28.03
N GLY A 76 -48.95 19.34 27.21
CA GLY A 76 -49.39 20.21 26.14
C GLY A 76 -50.89 20.42 26.23
N GLU A 77 -51.41 21.56 25.76
CA GLU A 77 -52.75 21.66 25.17
C GLU A 77 -52.98 22.98 24.42
N THR A 78 -53.81 22.85 23.38
CA THR A 78 -54.34 23.74 22.34
C THR A 78 -55.33 24.82 22.81
N ILE A 79 -55.37 25.99 22.11
CA ILE A 79 -56.56 26.80 21.66
C ILE A 79 -56.03 27.67 20.47
N GLY A 80 -56.60 27.83 19.27
CA GLY A 80 -57.97 28.08 18.78
C GLY A 80 -57.96 29.43 18.03
N GLY A 81 -58.34 29.45 16.75
CA GLY A 81 -58.10 30.58 15.82
C GLY A 81 -59.07 31.76 15.90
N ALA A 82 -58.74 32.85 15.20
CA ALA A 82 -59.69 33.86 14.74
C ALA A 82 -59.15 34.65 13.54
N ILE A 83 -60.04 34.83 12.58
CA ILE A 83 -59.88 35.42 11.25
C ILE A 83 -60.08 36.95 11.36
N GLY A 84 -59.25 37.74 10.67
CA GLY A 84 -59.43 39.19 10.58
C GLY A 84 -58.89 39.75 9.27
N ASN A 85 -59.78 39.98 8.30
CA ASN A 85 -59.51 40.78 7.10
C ASN A 85 -59.41 42.26 7.47
N SER A 86 -58.39 42.95 6.97
CA SER A 86 -58.36 44.42 6.90
C SER A 86 -57.58 44.87 5.68
N MET A 87 -58.29 45.51 4.75
CA MET A 87 -57.80 46.18 3.55
C MET A 87 -57.10 47.50 3.89
N GLY A 88 -56.04 47.85 3.14
CA GLY A 88 -55.57 49.23 3.08
C GLY A 88 -54.23 49.43 2.37
N GLY A 89 -54.28 49.97 1.14
CA GLY A 89 -53.43 51.10 0.73
C GLY A 89 -51.98 50.86 0.26
N THR A 90 -51.83 50.82 -1.06
CA THR A 90 -50.72 51.21 -1.95
C THR A 90 -49.61 52.13 -1.36
N VAL A 91 -48.33 51.83 -1.63
CA VAL A 91 -47.39 52.60 -2.50
C VAL A 91 -45.94 52.09 -2.33
N GLY A 92 -45.39 51.58 -3.44
CA GLY A 92 -44.03 51.81 -3.95
C GLY A 92 -42.81 51.51 -3.06
N GLN A 93 -42.16 50.38 -3.31
CA GLN A 93 -40.71 50.27 -3.19
C GLN A 93 -40.16 49.34 -4.29
N SER A 94 -39.24 49.89 -5.07
CA SER A 94 -38.41 49.19 -6.05
C SER A 94 -37.69 48.04 -5.35
N ALA A 95 -38.18 46.82 -5.55
CA ALA A 95 -37.49 45.63 -5.10
C ALA A 95 -36.26 45.45 -5.98
N GLU A 96 -35.09 45.57 -5.36
CA GLU A 96 -33.84 45.05 -5.90
C GLU A 96 -34.10 43.64 -6.43
N GLU A 97 -33.79 43.44 -7.70
CA GLU A 97 -33.72 42.12 -8.30
C GLU A 97 -32.54 41.42 -7.61
N THR A 98 -32.83 40.77 -6.48
CA THR A 98 -31.90 39.84 -5.84
C THR A 98 -31.68 38.72 -6.84
N MET A 99 -30.62 38.86 -7.65
CA MET A 99 -30.06 37.74 -8.38
C MET A 99 -29.71 36.68 -7.32
N GLU A 100 -30.55 35.66 -7.25
CA GLU A 100 -30.26 34.45 -6.50
C GLU A 100 -28.97 33.88 -7.11
N VAL A 101 -27.85 34.15 -6.45
CA VAL A 101 -26.59 33.46 -6.74
C VAL A 101 -26.86 32.02 -6.35
N SER A 102 -27.33 31.23 -7.31
CA SER A 102 -27.44 29.79 -7.18
C SER A 102 -26.04 29.32 -6.75
N LEU A 103 -25.91 28.95 -5.48
CA LEU A 103 -24.80 28.17 -4.99
C LEU A 103 -24.82 26.91 -5.85
N ARG A 104 -23.99 26.88 -6.90
CA ARG A 104 -23.76 25.63 -7.62
C ARG A 104 -23.11 24.73 -6.58
N ASP A 105 -23.85 23.73 -6.11
CA ASP A 105 -23.30 22.71 -5.24
C ASP A 105 -21.96 22.26 -5.83
N GLU A 106 -20.91 22.24 -4.98
CA GLU A 106 -19.60 21.82 -5.45
C GLU A 106 -19.71 20.41 -6.03
N PRO A 107 -19.13 20.14 -7.22
CA PRO A 107 -19.22 18.83 -7.82
C PRO A 107 -18.52 17.80 -6.92
N ILE A 108 -19.26 16.78 -6.54
CA ILE A 108 -18.80 15.69 -5.67
C ILE A 108 -19.02 14.34 -6.36
N VAL A 109 -18.27 13.33 -5.92
CA VAL A 109 -18.51 11.93 -6.29
C VAL A 109 -19.75 11.42 -5.55
N THR A 110 -20.61 10.72 -6.27
CA THR A 110 -21.87 10.16 -5.80
C THR A 110 -22.01 8.71 -6.26
N ALA A 111 -23.04 7.99 -5.79
CA ALA A 111 -23.20 6.55 -6.06
C ALA A 111 -23.45 6.24 -7.54
N ASN A 112 -23.88 7.26 -8.30
CA ASN A 112 -24.11 7.20 -9.74
C ASN A 112 -22.93 7.75 -10.55
N THR A 113 -21.84 8.18 -9.91
CA THR A 113 -20.62 8.58 -10.62
C THR A 113 -19.97 7.35 -11.22
N GLN A 114 -19.78 7.36 -12.54
CA GLN A 114 -19.01 6.33 -13.24
C GLN A 114 -17.52 6.51 -12.90
N TYR A 115 -16.90 5.48 -12.34
CA TYR A 115 -15.48 5.49 -12.01
C TYR A 115 -14.71 4.65 -13.01
N VAL A 116 -13.71 5.26 -13.63
CA VAL A 116 -12.94 4.66 -14.71
C VAL A 116 -11.47 4.68 -14.36
N ILE A 117 -10.82 3.53 -14.47
CA ILE A 117 -9.40 3.35 -14.24
C ILE A 117 -8.71 3.11 -15.58
N LEU A 118 -7.78 3.98 -15.92
CA LEU A 118 -6.85 3.78 -17.02
C LEU A 118 -5.59 3.09 -16.48
N LYS A 119 -5.36 1.84 -16.85
CA LYS A 119 -4.12 1.12 -16.55
C LYS A 119 -3.13 1.38 -17.68
N TYR A 120 -2.11 2.18 -17.40
CA TYR A 120 -1.06 2.56 -18.36
C TYR A 120 0.21 1.75 -18.11
N ASN A 121 0.69 1.05 -19.12
CA ASN A 121 1.97 0.34 -19.08
C ASN A 121 3.07 1.26 -19.66
N ALA A 122 4.01 1.67 -18.82
CA ALA A 122 5.10 2.57 -19.22
C ALA A 122 6.14 1.92 -20.15
N VAL A 123 6.19 0.58 -20.22
CA VAL A 123 7.10 -0.17 -21.07
C VAL A 123 6.53 -0.36 -22.47
N THR A 124 5.26 -0.76 -22.58
CA THR A 124 4.62 -1.02 -23.88
C THR A 124 3.92 0.21 -24.46
N GLU A 125 3.78 1.29 -23.67
CA GLU A 125 3.00 2.50 -23.97
C GLU A 125 1.49 2.23 -24.18
N GLU A 126 1.02 1.04 -23.81
CA GLU A 126 -0.38 0.65 -23.94
C GLU A 126 -1.22 1.16 -22.76
N THR A 127 -2.48 1.50 -23.04
CA THR A 127 -3.46 1.89 -22.02
C THR A 127 -4.69 1.01 -22.14
N VAL A 128 -5.12 0.41 -21.03
CA VAL A 128 -6.37 -0.34 -20.92
C VAL A 128 -7.34 0.45 -20.04
N GLU A 129 -8.58 0.59 -20.50
CA GLU A 129 -9.67 1.19 -19.74
C GLU A 129 -10.45 0.10 -19.00
N ASP A 130 -10.64 0.28 -17.70
CA ASP A 130 -11.43 -0.59 -16.84
C ASP A 130 -12.50 0.24 -16.11
N GLU A 131 -13.73 -0.26 -16.10
CA GLU A 131 -14.85 0.41 -15.41
C GLU A 131 -15.14 -0.34 -14.10
N GLU A 132 -14.86 0.32 -12.98
CA GLU A 132 -15.08 -0.23 -11.66
C GLU A 132 -16.12 0.60 -10.88
N ALA A 133 -16.73 -0.01 -9.87
CA ALA A 133 -17.52 0.76 -8.93
C ALA A 133 -16.60 1.75 -8.19
N ALA A 134 -17.03 3.01 -8.05
CA ALA A 134 -16.27 3.99 -7.28
C ALA A 134 -16.06 3.45 -5.86
N PRO A 135 -14.82 3.42 -5.35
CA PRO A 135 -14.56 3.04 -3.97
C PRO A 135 -15.43 3.86 -3.00
N ASP A 136 -16.02 3.22 -1.99
CA ASP A 136 -16.88 3.88 -1.01
C ASP A 136 -16.19 5.08 -0.34
N LYS A 137 -14.86 5.02 -0.18
CA LYS A 137 -14.03 6.10 0.38
C LYS A 137 -14.08 7.38 -0.47
N PHE A 138 -14.38 7.30 -1.77
CA PHE A 138 -14.42 8.45 -2.67
C PHE A 138 -15.76 9.15 -2.69
N MET A 139 -16.81 8.52 -2.17
CA MET A 139 -18.14 9.08 -2.07
C MET A 139 -18.15 10.39 -1.26
N GLY A 140 -18.78 11.42 -1.80
CA GLY A 140 -18.86 12.75 -1.18
C GLY A 140 -17.57 13.57 -1.26
N LEU A 141 -16.51 13.04 -1.88
CA LEU A 141 -15.29 13.80 -2.11
C LEU A 141 -15.49 14.77 -3.28
N ASN A 142 -15.09 16.02 -3.06
CA ASN A 142 -14.88 16.97 -4.15
C ASN A 142 -13.49 16.74 -4.77
N ARG A 143 -13.21 17.42 -5.88
CA ARG A 143 -11.96 17.26 -6.63
C ARG A 143 -10.71 17.34 -5.74
N ASP A 144 -10.62 18.33 -4.86
CA ASP A 144 -9.41 18.56 -4.05
C ASP A 144 -9.25 17.52 -2.94
N LYS A 145 -10.35 16.98 -2.40
CA LYS A 145 -10.29 15.85 -1.47
C LYS A 145 -9.90 14.57 -2.20
N LEU A 146 -10.43 14.32 -3.39
CA LEU A 146 -10.08 13.15 -4.19
C LEU A 146 -8.61 13.16 -4.61
N VAL A 147 -8.06 14.32 -5.00
CA VAL A 147 -6.63 14.45 -5.30
C VAL A 147 -5.77 14.11 -4.09
N ARG A 148 -6.15 14.58 -2.89
CA ARG A 148 -5.44 14.26 -1.64
C ARG A 148 -5.50 12.77 -1.31
N GLU A 149 -6.66 12.17 -1.51
CA GLU A 149 -6.87 10.73 -1.33
C GLU A 149 -5.98 9.90 -2.28
N ILE A 150 -5.88 10.31 -3.55
CA ILE A 150 -4.97 9.70 -4.52
C ILE A 150 -3.50 9.88 -4.11
N GLN A 151 -3.13 11.04 -3.55
CA GLN A 151 -1.77 11.26 -3.03
C GLN A 151 -1.45 10.34 -1.85
N GLU A 152 -2.41 10.12 -0.94
CA GLU A 152 -2.26 9.16 0.15
C GLU A 152 -2.09 7.74 -0.38
N TYR A 153 -2.88 7.35 -1.38
CA TYR A 153 -2.73 6.07 -2.07
C TYR A 153 -1.33 5.89 -2.66
N ASN A 154 -0.76 6.91 -3.31
CA ASN A 154 0.59 6.84 -3.87
C ASN A 154 1.69 6.64 -2.82
N GLN A 155 1.46 7.03 -1.56
CA GLN A 155 2.42 6.78 -0.48
C GLN A 155 2.31 5.35 0.08
N ASN A 156 1.13 4.75 0.01
CA ASN A 156 0.87 3.41 0.51
C ASN A 156 -0.08 2.65 -0.44
N PRO A 157 0.40 2.26 -1.63
CA PRO A 157 -0.41 1.54 -2.60
C PRO A 157 -0.75 0.12 -2.12
N SER A 158 -1.75 -0.49 -2.75
CA SER A 158 -2.11 -1.88 -2.46
C SER A 158 -1.01 -2.86 -2.87
N LEU A 159 -0.98 -4.04 -2.22
CA LEU A 159 -0.02 -5.10 -2.57
C LEU A 159 -0.19 -5.54 -4.04
N THR A 160 -1.43 -5.69 -4.51
CA THR A 160 -1.73 -6.06 -5.89
C THR A 160 -1.12 -5.07 -6.88
N ASP A 161 -1.29 -3.76 -6.65
CA ASP A 161 -0.69 -2.75 -7.52
C ASP A 161 0.85 -2.81 -7.46
N LEU A 162 1.45 -3.02 -6.27
CA LEU A 162 2.91 -3.15 -6.13
C LEU A 162 3.47 -4.36 -6.90
N GLU A 163 2.79 -5.50 -6.85
CA GLU A 163 3.18 -6.72 -7.57
C GLU A 163 3.12 -6.53 -9.09
N GLU A 164 2.18 -5.72 -9.58
CA GLU A 164 2.05 -5.35 -10.99
C GLU A 164 3.05 -4.25 -11.43
N GLY A 165 3.94 -3.79 -10.55
CA GLY A 165 4.94 -2.75 -10.84
C GLY A 165 4.36 -1.33 -10.82
N PHE A 166 3.41 -1.05 -9.93
CA PHE A 166 2.81 0.28 -9.79
C PHE A 166 3.84 1.38 -9.58
N SER A 167 3.72 2.44 -10.38
CA SER A 167 4.53 3.65 -10.29
C SER A 167 3.76 4.75 -9.55
N PHE A 168 2.60 5.16 -10.08
CA PHE A 168 1.75 6.17 -9.45
C PHE A 168 0.32 6.16 -10.00
N MET A 169 -0.59 6.74 -9.24
CA MET A 169 -1.96 7.07 -9.64
C MET A 169 -2.14 8.59 -9.73
N GLU A 170 -2.94 9.05 -10.68
CA GLU A 170 -3.35 10.45 -10.77
C GLU A 170 -4.80 10.61 -11.22
N LEU A 171 -5.36 11.78 -10.93
CA LEU A 171 -6.68 12.19 -11.40
C LEU A 171 -6.58 12.78 -12.80
N VAL A 172 -7.18 12.13 -13.79
CA VAL A 172 -7.19 12.59 -15.19
C VAL A 172 -8.36 13.53 -15.44
N SER A 173 -9.56 13.15 -14.99
CA SER A 173 -10.75 13.99 -15.14
C SER A 173 -11.72 13.81 -13.98
N PHE A 174 -12.47 14.87 -13.70
CA PHE A 174 -13.41 14.90 -12.60
C PHE A 174 -14.69 15.59 -13.00
N SER A 175 -15.80 14.88 -12.86
CA SER A 175 -17.16 15.42 -12.98
C SER A 175 -18.11 14.60 -12.09
N PRO A 176 -19.30 15.14 -11.73
CA PRO A 176 -20.29 14.38 -10.97
C PRO A 176 -20.75 13.09 -11.67
N ALA A 177 -20.73 13.07 -13.01
CA ALA A 177 -21.16 11.93 -13.81
C ALA A 177 -20.06 10.90 -14.03
N ARG A 178 -18.80 11.35 -14.15
CA ARG A 178 -17.66 10.50 -14.51
C ARG A 178 -16.37 11.01 -13.88
N VAL A 179 -15.64 10.11 -13.23
CA VAL A 179 -14.31 10.33 -12.69
C VAL A 179 -13.37 9.36 -13.37
N VAL A 180 -12.25 9.86 -13.89
CA VAL A 180 -11.23 9.05 -14.54
C VAL A 180 -9.93 9.21 -13.79
N VAL A 181 -9.38 8.10 -13.32
CA VAL A 181 -8.02 8.03 -12.77
C VAL A 181 -7.12 7.26 -13.73
N ARG A 182 -5.83 7.57 -13.72
CA ARG A 182 -4.82 6.76 -14.40
C ARG A 182 -3.91 6.14 -13.34
N LYS A 183 -3.73 4.83 -13.40
CA LYS A 183 -2.68 4.09 -12.70
C LYS A 183 -1.59 3.77 -13.72
N SER A 184 -0.39 4.26 -13.47
CA SER A 184 0.79 3.97 -14.30
C SER A 184 1.59 2.84 -13.67
N TYR A 185 1.96 1.87 -14.47
CA TYR A 185 2.72 0.69 -14.09
C TYR A 185 4.00 0.64 -14.91
N GLU A 186 5.09 0.30 -14.26
CA GLU A 186 6.37 -0.05 -14.87
C GLU A 186 6.68 -1.49 -14.45
N PRO A 187 5.94 -2.47 -15.02
CA PRO A 187 6.14 -3.87 -14.67
C PRO A 187 7.59 -4.26 -15.01
N PRO A 188 8.25 -5.05 -14.14
CA PRO A 188 9.56 -5.57 -14.48
C PRO A 188 9.43 -6.36 -15.78
N VAL A 189 10.22 -5.99 -16.78
CA VAL A 189 10.36 -6.79 -17.98
C VAL A 189 11.13 -8.03 -17.56
N TRP A 190 10.39 -9.11 -17.26
CA TRP A 190 11.01 -10.41 -17.29
C TRP A 190 11.42 -10.61 -18.73
N GLU A 191 12.73 -10.67 -18.92
CA GLU A 191 13.33 -11.17 -20.14
C GLU A 191 12.72 -12.57 -20.32
N ASP A 192 11.69 -12.67 -21.15
CA ASP A 192 10.99 -13.93 -21.40
C ASP A 192 12.02 -14.97 -21.82
N GLY A 193 12.00 -16.08 -21.09
CA GLY A 193 12.77 -17.27 -21.39
C GLY A 193 13.51 -17.86 -20.19
N PHE A 194 13.84 -19.14 -20.33
CA PHE A 194 14.48 -19.94 -19.30
C PHE A 194 15.64 -20.70 -19.91
N PHE A 195 16.65 -20.98 -19.10
CA PHE A 195 17.72 -21.90 -19.45
C PHE A 195 17.62 -23.18 -18.64
N LEU A 196 17.63 -24.31 -19.32
CA LEU A 196 17.73 -25.63 -18.74
C LEU A 196 19.20 -26.04 -18.74
N ILE A 197 19.76 -26.22 -17.54
CA ILE A 197 21.17 -26.52 -17.32
C ILE A 197 21.30 -27.84 -16.56
N ASN A 198 22.34 -28.60 -16.89
CA ASN A 198 22.70 -29.79 -16.12
C ASN A 198 23.55 -29.39 -14.91
N GLU A 199 22.99 -29.54 -13.71
CA GLU A 199 23.73 -29.45 -12.46
C GLU A 199 23.57 -30.73 -11.65
N ASN A 200 24.69 -31.34 -11.25
CA ASN A 200 24.70 -32.57 -10.46
C ASN A 200 23.85 -33.71 -11.07
N HIS A 201 23.81 -33.82 -12.39
CA HIS A 201 23.01 -34.78 -13.17
C HIS A 201 21.51 -34.47 -13.23
N TYR A 202 21.05 -33.37 -12.65
CA TYR A 202 19.67 -32.92 -12.69
C TYR A 202 19.50 -31.71 -13.60
N VAL A 203 18.31 -31.58 -14.17
CA VAL A 203 17.91 -30.37 -14.88
C VAL A 203 17.59 -29.28 -13.86
N VAL A 204 18.26 -28.13 -13.96
CA VAL A 204 17.97 -26.93 -13.17
C VAL A 204 17.51 -25.83 -14.11
N VAL A 205 16.41 -25.15 -13.74
CA VAL A 205 15.84 -24.06 -14.52
C VAL A 205 16.38 -22.74 -13.97
N TYR A 206 17.04 -21.98 -14.83
CA TYR A 206 17.50 -20.63 -14.56
C TYR A 206 16.62 -19.60 -15.28
N ASP A 207 16.57 -18.38 -14.72
CA ASP A 207 16.07 -17.23 -15.46
C ASP A 207 16.91 -16.94 -16.72
N LYS A 208 16.39 -16.12 -17.63
CA LYS A 208 17.12 -15.72 -18.85
C LYS A 208 18.46 -15.04 -18.56
N SER A 209 18.61 -14.40 -17.40
CA SER A 209 19.84 -13.73 -17.01
C SER A 209 20.93 -14.68 -16.50
N LEU A 210 20.62 -15.97 -16.34
CA LEU A 210 21.46 -17.00 -15.73
C LEU A 210 21.95 -16.64 -14.31
N SER A 211 21.32 -15.67 -13.67
CA SER A 211 21.77 -15.12 -12.38
C SER A 211 20.98 -15.69 -11.22
N ASN A 212 19.73 -16.07 -11.43
CA ASN A 212 18.88 -16.69 -10.42
C ASN A 212 18.35 -18.03 -10.88
N ILE A 213 18.37 -19.00 -9.95
CA ILE A 213 17.68 -20.27 -10.13
C ILE A 213 16.18 -19.99 -10.05
N PHE A 214 15.46 -20.29 -11.11
CA PHE A 214 14.01 -20.24 -11.15
C PHE A 214 13.40 -21.45 -10.45
N MET A 215 13.92 -22.66 -10.74
CA MET A 215 13.40 -23.91 -10.16
C MET A 215 14.47 -25.02 -10.19
N ASN A 216 14.58 -25.75 -9.08
CA ASN A 216 15.28 -27.04 -9.05
C ASN A 216 14.30 -28.15 -9.45
N THR A 217 14.72 -29.04 -10.35
CA THR A 217 13.89 -30.19 -10.75
C THR A 217 14.56 -31.49 -10.34
N ASP A 218 13.76 -32.53 -10.11
CA ASP A 218 14.25 -33.89 -9.85
C ASP A 218 14.42 -34.70 -11.15
N ILE A 219 14.46 -34.03 -12.31
CA ILE A 219 14.58 -34.67 -13.61
C ILE A 219 16.05 -34.97 -13.88
N LEU A 220 16.40 -36.26 -13.90
CA LEU A 220 17.74 -36.72 -14.26
C LEU A 220 18.00 -36.53 -15.76
N VAL A 221 19.08 -35.82 -16.10
CA VAL A 221 19.45 -35.54 -17.49
C VAL A 221 19.65 -36.83 -18.29
N GLU A 222 20.24 -37.85 -17.68
CA GLU A 222 20.49 -39.16 -18.31
C GLU A 222 19.22 -39.92 -18.73
N ASN A 223 18.07 -39.62 -18.12
CA ASN A 223 16.79 -40.24 -18.46
C ASN A 223 16.10 -39.56 -19.65
N LEU A 224 16.60 -38.41 -20.09
CA LEU A 224 16.05 -37.68 -21.22
C LEU A 224 16.51 -38.27 -22.56
N PRO A 225 15.79 -38.05 -23.67
CA PRO A 225 16.26 -38.38 -25.01
C PRO A 225 17.65 -37.78 -25.31
N GLU A 226 18.53 -38.52 -25.98
CA GLU A 226 19.91 -38.06 -26.26
C GLU A 226 20.01 -36.68 -26.92
N SER A 227 19.02 -36.30 -27.75
CA SER A 227 18.95 -34.97 -28.34
C SER A 227 18.80 -33.89 -27.27
N LEU A 228 17.86 -34.08 -26.34
CA LEU A 228 17.61 -33.16 -25.25
C LEU A 228 18.78 -33.11 -24.26
N GLN A 229 19.43 -34.25 -24.00
CA GLN A 229 20.65 -34.26 -23.19
C GLN A 229 21.71 -33.33 -23.77
N LYS A 230 21.98 -33.42 -25.08
CA LYS A 230 22.98 -32.59 -25.77
C LYS A 230 22.58 -31.11 -25.77
N GLU A 231 21.29 -30.81 -25.95
CA GLU A 231 20.77 -29.45 -25.88
C GLU A 231 20.95 -28.85 -24.48
N ILE A 232 20.61 -29.59 -23.42
CA ILE A 232 20.73 -29.13 -22.02
C ILE A 232 22.21 -28.96 -21.62
N LEU A 233 23.08 -29.86 -22.07
CA LEU A 233 24.53 -29.68 -21.92
C LEU A 233 25.07 -28.44 -22.65
N SER A 234 24.34 -27.96 -23.66
CA SER A 234 24.65 -26.73 -24.41
C SER A 234 23.84 -25.52 -23.90
N MET A 235 23.27 -25.60 -22.69
CA MET A 235 22.37 -24.59 -22.09
C MET A 235 21.12 -24.36 -22.96
N LYS A 236 20.20 -25.34 -22.94
CA LYS A 236 18.97 -25.27 -23.73
C LYS A 236 18.14 -24.06 -23.30
N TYR A 237 17.80 -23.21 -24.27
CA TYR A 237 16.89 -22.09 -24.08
C TYR A 237 15.44 -22.51 -24.32
N VAL A 238 14.53 -21.96 -23.54
CA VAL A 238 13.07 -22.13 -23.64
C VAL A 238 12.45 -20.74 -23.65
N GLU A 239 11.62 -20.41 -24.63
CA GLU A 239 11.17 -19.04 -24.85
C GLU A 239 10.07 -18.59 -23.87
N SER A 240 9.23 -19.52 -23.40
CA SER A 240 8.05 -19.19 -22.61
C SER A 240 7.82 -20.15 -21.45
N GLU A 241 7.11 -19.65 -20.44
CA GLU A 241 6.72 -20.42 -19.26
C GLU A 241 5.84 -21.63 -19.65
N LYS A 242 4.96 -21.46 -20.63
CA LYS A 242 4.12 -22.55 -21.15
C LYS A 242 4.95 -23.69 -21.75
N GLU A 243 5.98 -23.38 -22.53
CA GLU A 243 6.87 -24.38 -23.11
C GLU A 243 7.68 -25.09 -22.03
N LEU A 244 8.16 -24.34 -21.03
CA LEU A 244 8.84 -24.90 -19.87
C LEU A 244 7.94 -25.89 -19.12
N TYR A 245 6.70 -25.52 -18.82
CA TYR A 245 5.77 -26.42 -18.13
C TYR A 245 5.45 -27.66 -18.92
N ASN A 246 5.23 -27.55 -20.24
CA ASN A 246 5.01 -28.72 -21.09
C ASN A 246 6.22 -29.68 -21.06
N PHE A 247 7.44 -29.15 -21.05
CA PHE A 247 8.66 -29.93 -20.89
C PHE A 247 8.68 -30.63 -19.52
N LEU A 248 8.45 -29.90 -18.43
CA LEU A 248 8.47 -30.46 -17.08
C LEU A 248 7.42 -31.56 -16.91
N GLU A 249 6.19 -31.34 -17.37
CA GLU A 249 5.11 -32.34 -17.31
C GLU A 249 5.47 -33.63 -18.06
N SER A 250 6.17 -33.51 -19.18
CA SER A 250 6.57 -34.67 -19.99
C SER A 250 7.63 -35.55 -19.32
N TYR A 251 8.41 -35.01 -18.38
CA TYR A 251 9.60 -35.68 -17.83
C TYR A 251 9.67 -35.71 -16.29
N SER A 252 8.72 -35.11 -15.57
CA SER A 252 8.65 -35.11 -14.10
C SER A 252 7.96 -36.35 -13.50
N SER A 253 7.86 -37.45 -14.26
CA SER A 253 7.19 -38.70 -13.83
C SER A 253 8.12 -39.67 -13.12
#